data_AF-A0A923YS07-F1
#
_entry.id   AF-A0A923YS07-F1
#
_cell.length_a   1.000
_cell.length_b   1.000
_cell.length_c   1.000
_cell.angle_alpha   90.00
_cell.angle_beta   90.00
_cell.angle_gamma   90.00
#
_symmetry.space_group_name_H-M   'P 1'
#
loop_
_entity.id
_entity.type
_entity.pdbx_description
1 polymer ?
#
loop_
_entity_poly.entity_id
_entity_poly.type
_entity_poly.pdbx_seq_one_letter_code
_entity_poly.pdbx_strand_id
1 'polypeptide(L)'
;RRIASGLKKAHDVGVVHRDISPDNILLENDRLDRARVIDFGIVKDTNAGAHTIIDNGFAGKMKFVAPEQLGDFGHSVGNWSDVYSLALVILALAQGEPVDLAGSPVDAITKRRNGIDTSGAPEPLRSVLDRMLVPDPAQRMRSMDEVIAALDQLALPQGGGKGGHKGGPDAGQKPVAKAKAATAGGKIPPRNVLIGSGVAAGVALLAGAGFIAFGGKSAPSQSTTTALPAGKTVALEDVQQAILASLPNVACSWVDVAARVDGGGFSLAGEGVSSQPAQVESQVYDAVRQTGAKMTSSDFSKVAPIDASYCSTLDALRGVRDTGASRLMASQPRYELAKLSDGKYAGQVGAKVVTDISLDGVTEDFALYSIEKSNEVSEIIGSREQFMATLKVSDALIQIAKDKYRVISEGTLKPGWSGLVLITGRGGFSDKLLSDLGSAEGRARFSKVAQANGWKASIAWYKFVDDIPN
;
A
#
# COMPACT_ATOMS: atom_id res chain seq x y z
N ARG A 1 -10.45 -3.48 23.67
CA ARG A 1 -9.16 -3.49 24.39
C ARG A 1 -8.14 -4.48 23.81
N ARG A 2 -8.37 -5.80 23.83
CA ARG A 2 -7.39 -6.82 23.37
C ARG A 2 -6.84 -6.56 21.96
N ILE A 3 -7.73 -6.24 21.01
CA ILE A 3 -7.37 -5.89 19.63
C ILE A 3 -6.51 -4.63 19.58
N ALA A 4 -6.88 -3.58 20.31
CA ALA A 4 -6.06 -2.37 20.42
C ALA A 4 -4.66 -2.67 20.98
N SER A 5 -4.52 -3.58 21.95
CA SER A 5 -3.21 -4.01 22.45
C SER A 5 -2.40 -4.79 21.41
N GLY A 6 -3.04 -5.58 20.55
CA GLY A 6 -2.38 -6.25 19.43
C GLY A 6 -1.90 -5.25 18.38
N LEU A 7 -2.76 -4.31 18.00
CA LEU A 7 -2.44 -3.24 17.07
C LEU A 7 -1.34 -2.32 17.59
N LYS A 8 -1.37 -1.96 18.87
CA LYS A 8 -0.29 -1.24 19.53
C LYS A 8 1.06 -1.92 19.30
N LYS A 9 1.16 -3.23 19.57
CA LYS A 9 2.43 -3.95 19.39
C LYS A 9 2.93 -3.90 17.95
N ALA A 10 2.03 -3.94 16.98
CA ALA A 10 2.39 -3.76 15.57
C ALA A 10 2.84 -2.32 15.28
N HIS A 11 2.12 -1.33 15.81
CA HIS A 11 2.45 0.09 15.68
C HIS A 11 3.79 0.45 16.32
N ASP A 12 4.15 -0.17 17.45
CA ASP A 12 5.43 0.02 18.16
C ASP A 12 6.63 -0.43 17.31
N VAL A 13 6.43 -1.38 16.39
CA VAL A 13 7.41 -1.82 15.39
C VAL A 13 7.17 -1.18 14.01
N GLY A 14 6.37 -0.11 13.97
CA GLY A 14 6.08 0.71 12.79
C GLY A 14 5.23 0.03 11.72
N VAL A 15 4.47 -1.01 12.08
CA VAL A 15 3.58 -1.73 11.18
C VAL A 15 2.15 -1.25 11.34
N VAL A 16 1.61 -0.60 10.31
CA VAL A 16 0.19 -0.26 10.19
C VAL A 16 -0.55 -1.40 9.49
N HIS A 17 -1.69 -1.82 10.03
CA HIS A 17 -2.44 -2.94 9.48
C HIS A 17 -3.18 -2.60 8.18
N ARG A 18 -3.83 -1.44 8.11
CA ARG A 18 -4.54 -0.89 6.93
C ARG A 18 -5.76 -1.67 6.43
N ASP A 19 -6.12 -2.76 7.09
CA ASP A 19 -7.25 -3.62 6.67
C ASP A 19 -8.01 -4.15 7.89
N ILE A 20 -8.12 -3.36 8.95
CA ILE A 20 -8.86 -3.79 10.14
C ILE A 20 -10.34 -3.94 9.79
N SER A 21 -10.82 -5.18 9.92
CA SER A 21 -12.17 -5.61 9.62
C SER A 21 -12.49 -6.86 10.44
N PRO A 22 -13.75 -7.27 10.57
CA PRO A 22 -14.12 -8.48 11.31
C PRO A 22 -13.40 -9.73 10.78
N ASP A 23 -13.20 -9.84 9.46
CA ASP A 23 -12.54 -10.98 8.81
C ASP A 23 -11.08 -11.16 9.25
N ASN A 24 -10.43 -10.06 9.66
CA ASN A 24 -9.02 -10.04 10.08
C ASN A 24 -8.88 -10.11 11.62
N ILE A 25 -9.95 -10.49 12.33
CA ILE A 25 -9.94 -10.70 13.79
C ILE A 25 -10.32 -12.15 14.10
N LEU A 26 -9.33 -12.95 14.51
CA LEU A 26 -9.52 -14.34 14.87
C LEU A 26 -9.83 -14.50 16.37
N LEU A 27 -10.86 -15.28 16.68
CA LEU A 27 -11.17 -15.72 18.04
C LEU A 27 -10.66 -17.15 18.25
N GLU A 28 -9.56 -17.30 19.00
CA GLU A 28 -8.98 -18.62 19.27
C GLU A 28 -9.92 -19.44 20.18
N ASN A 29 -10.49 -20.52 19.65
CA ASN A 29 -11.51 -21.34 20.32
C ASN A 29 -12.76 -20.53 20.73
N ASP A 30 -13.19 -19.59 19.90
CA ASP A 30 -14.35 -18.70 20.13
C ASP A 30 -14.23 -17.83 21.39
N ARG A 31 -13.00 -17.62 21.88
CA ARG A 31 -12.74 -16.84 23.10
C ARG A 31 -12.36 -15.40 22.80
N LEU A 32 -13.18 -14.45 23.26
CA LEU A 32 -12.92 -13.01 23.16
C LEU A 32 -11.62 -12.57 23.85
N ASP A 33 -11.25 -13.18 24.97
CA ASP A 33 -10.00 -12.85 25.68
C ASP A 33 -8.74 -13.30 24.92
N ARG A 34 -8.92 -14.19 23.94
CA ARG A 34 -7.87 -14.67 23.03
C ARG A 34 -7.98 -14.12 21.63
N ALA A 35 -8.74 -13.04 21.42
CA ALA A 35 -8.83 -12.40 20.12
C ALA A 35 -7.44 -11.96 19.62
N ARG A 36 -7.16 -12.21 18.34
CA ARG A 36 -5.91 -11.88 17.65
C ARG A 36 -6.21 -11.19 16.33
N VAL A 37 -5.39 -10.21 16.00
CA VAL A 37 -5.39 -9.60 14.67
C VAL A 37 -4.52 -10.47 13.75
N ILE A 38 -5.02 -10.75 12.55
CA ILE A 38 -4.37 -11.57 11.52
C ILE A 38 -4.31 -10.77 10.21
N ASP A 39 -3.52 -11.24 9.25
CA ASP A 39 -3.45 -10.66 7.90
C ASP A 39 -3.15 -9.16 7.86
N PHE A 40 -2.03 -8.79 8.49
CA PHE A 40 -1.42 -7.48 8.29
C PHE A 40 -1.30 -7.22 6.79
N GLY A 41 -1.75 -6.04 6.33
CA GLY A 41 -1.89 -5.68 4.93
C GLY A 41 -0.55 -5.58 4.19
N ILE A 42 0.12 -6.73 3.99
CA ILE A 42 1.44 -6.88 3.37
C ILE A 42 1.36 -6.66 1.85
N VAL A 43 0.15 -6.71 1.28
CA VAL A 43 -0.08 -6.46 -0.15
C VAL A 43 -1.45 -5.81 -0.35
N LYS A 44 -1.63 -4.59 0.14
CA LYS A 44 -2.68 -3.72 -0.40
C LYS A 44 -2.05 -2.40 -0.77
N ASP A 45 -1.45 -2.41 -1.95
CA ASP A 45 -1.36 -1.22 -2.78
C ASP A 45 -2.72 -0.50 -2.70
N THR A 46 -2.78 0.61 -1.97
CA THR A 46 -3.87 1.58 -2.13
C THR A 46 -3.66 2.41 -3.40
N ASN A 47 -2.70 2.03 -4.25
CA ASN A 47 -2.74 2.37 -5.65
C ASN A 47 -4.01 1.78 -6.26
N ALA A 48 -4.93 2.66 -6.69
CA ALA A 48 -6.15 2.32 -7.42
C ALA A 48 -5.88 1.77 -8.85
N GLY A 49 -4.83 0.96 -9.00
CA GLY A 49 -4.38 0.32 -10.23
C GLY A 49 -3.63 -1.01 -10.00
N ALA A 50 -3.45 -1.47 -8.75
CA ALA A 50 -3.20 -2.89 -8.55
C ALA A 50 -4.43 -3.63 -9.06
N HIS A 51 -4.24 -4.51 -10.04
CA HIS A 51 -5.29 -5.34 -10.60
C HIS A 51 -6.23 -5.79 -9.50
N THR A 52 -7.46 -5.28 -9.58
CA THR A 52 -8.54 -5.66 -8.70
C THR A 52 -8.78 -7.14 -8.98
N ILE A 53 -8.15 -8.02 -8.19
CA ILE A 53 -8.75 -9.31 -7.91
C ILE A 53 -9.98 -8.96 -7.08
N ILE A 54 -11.05 -8.59 -7.78
CA ILE A 54 -12.40 -8.51 -7.24
C ILE A 54 -12.80 -9.96 -7.00
N ASP A 55 -12.26 -10.54 -5.94
CA ASP A 55 -13.00 -11.54 -5.22
C ASP A 55 -14.11 -10.80 -4.47
N ASN A 56 -15.29 -11.40 -4.43
CA ASN A 56 -16.51 -10.89 -3.81
C ASN A 56 -16.38 -10.45 -2.33
N GLY A 57 -15.20 -10.59 -1.70
CA GLY A 57 -14.88 -10.08 -0.37
C GLY A 57 -14.45 -8.61 -0.29
N PHE A 58 -14.06 -7.94 -1.38
CA PHE A 58 -13.57 -6.55 -1.32
C PHE A 58 -14.66 -5.50 -1.08
N ALA A 59 -15.89 -5.76 -1.54
CA ALA A 59 -17.03 -4.84 -1.37
C ALA A 59 -17.43 -4.65 0.12
N GLY A 60 -17.24 -5.67 0.95
CA GLY A 60 -17.54 -5.61 2.39
C GLY A 60 -16.50 -4.82 3.19
N LYS A 61 -15.23 -4.87 2.77
CA LYS A 61 -14.10 -4.27 3.51
C LYS A 61 -14.06 -2.75 3.41
N MET A 62 -14.54 -2.16 2.31
CA MET A 62 -14.66 -0.70 2.13
C MET A 62 -15.46 -0.01 3.24
N LYS A 63 -16.32 -0.73 3.97
CA LYS A 63 -17.09 -0.18 5.09
C LYS A 63 -16.26 0.12 6.33
N PHE A 64 -15.05 -0.43 6.45
CA PHE A 64 -14.19 -0.28 7.62
C PHE A 64 -12.97 0.61 7.36
N VAL A 65 -12.82 1.15 6.16
CA VAL A 65 -11.64 1.91 5.74
C VAL A 65 -11.69 3.36 6.25
N ALA A 66 -10.56 3.94 6.64
CA ALA A 66 -10.46 5.35 7.06
C ALA A 66 -10.50 6.34 5.86
N PRO A 67 -10.91 7.61 6.05
CA PRO A 67 -10.94 8.60 4.97
C PRO A 67 -9.61 8.74 4.22
N GLU A 68 -8.51 8.80 4.96
CA GLU A 68 -7.17 8.96 4.41
C GLU A 68 -6.70 7.73 3.60
N GLN A 69 -7.26 6.56 3.86
CA GLN A 69 -6.98 5.38 3.05
C GLN A 69 -7.72 5.38 1.71
N LEU A 70 -8.76 6.21 1.57
CA LEU A 70 -9.54 6.37 0.34
C LEU A 70 -9.07 7.54 -0.54
N GLY A 71 -8.15 8.38 -0.05
CA GLY A 71 -7.63 9.52 -0.80
C GLY A 71 -7.74 10.84 -0.09
N ASP A 72 -8.45 10.88 1.03
CA ASP A 72 -8.62 12.10 1.78
C ASP A 72 -7.34 12.47 2.56
N PHE A 73 -7.22 13.72 3.02
CA PHE A 73 -6.10 14.19 3.84
C PHE A 73 -4.71 13.81 3.29
N GLY A 74 -4.54 13.87 1.97
CA GLY A 74 -3.26 13.60 1.29
C GLY A 74 -2.84 12.12 1.25
N HIS A 75 -3.77 11.18 1.49
CA HIS A 75 -3.44 9.76 1.61
C HIS A 75 -2.42 9.45 2.72
N SER A 76 -2.39 10.27 3.76
CA SER A 76 -1.48 10.09 4.90
C SER A 76 -1.98 8.97 5.79
N VAL A 77 -1.62 7.73 5.45
CA VAL A 77 -2.01 6.52 6.18
C VAL A 77 -0.99 6.22 7.27
N GLY A 78 -1.46 6.05 8.50
CA GLY A 78 -0.61 5.72 9.64
C GLY A 78 -1.38 5.01 10.76
N ASN A 79 -0.81 4.97 11.96
CA ASN A 79 -1.41 4.27 13.12
C ASN A 79 -2.87 4.71 13.40
N TRP A 80 -3.17 5.99 13.16
CA TRP A 80 -4.50 6.60 13.32
C TRP A 80 -5.55 6.07 12.33
N SER A 81 -5.12 5.47 11.21
CA SER A 81 -6.02 4.83 10.25
C SER A 81 -6.58 3.53 10.80
N ASP A 82 -5.75 2.75 11.51
CA ASP A 82 -6.21 1.54 12.22
C ASP A 82 -7.10 1.90 13.42
N VAL A 83 -6.89 3.06 14.06
CA VAL A 83 -7.77 3.56 15.13
C VAL A 83 -9.20 3.74 14.59
N TYR A 84 -9.35 4.46 13.48
CA TYR A 84 -10.66 4.68 12.86
C TYR A 84 -11.31 3.38 12.41
N SER A 85 -10.53 2.52 11.75
CA SER A 85 -11.00 1.22 11.26
C SER A 85 -11.46 0.32 12.42
N LEU A 86 -10.72 0.30 13.53
CA LEU A 86 -11.10 -0.42 14.74
C LEU A 86 -12.40 0.13 15.34
N ALA A 87 -12.60 1.46 15.35
CA ALA A 87 -13.84 2.04 15.84
C ALA A 87 -15.05 1.65 14.98
N LEU A 88 -14.89 1.60 13.66
CA LEU A 88 -15.95 1.10 12.76
C LEU A 88 -16.28 -0.37 13.02
N VAL A 89 -15.29 -1.22 13.28
CA VAL A 89 -15.52 -2.61 13.69
C VAL A 89 -16.29 -2.68 15.02
N ILE A 90 -15.86 -1.91 16.02
CA ILE A 90 -16.54 -1.88 17.33
C ILE A 90 -17.98 -1.40 17.20
N LEU A 91 -18.22 -0.35 16.41
CA LEU A 91 -19.54 0.19 16.17
C LEU A 91 -20.44 -0.81 15.43
N ALA A 92 -19.90 -1.51 14.43
CA ALA A 92 -20.61 -2.57 13.73
C ALA A 92 -21.01 -3.72 14.68
N LEU A 93 -20.12 -4.10 15.60
CA LEU A 93 -20.42 -5.11 16.62
C LEU A 93 -21.52 -4.64 17.59
N ALA A 94 -21.54 -3.35 17.94
CA ALA A 94 -22.55 -2.79 18.83
C ALA A 94 -23.93 -2.70 18.16
N GLN A 95 -23.96 -2.37 16.87
CA GLN A 95 -25.19 -2.22 16.08
C GLN A 95 -25.70 -3.56 15.51
N GLY A 96 -24.84 -4.58 15.42
CA GLY A 96 -25.13 -5.85 14.78
C GLY A 96 -24.92 -5.85 13.26
N GLU A 97 -24.69 -4.69 12.66
CA GLU A 97 -24.40 -4.52 11.23
C GLU A 97 -23.40 -3.39 10.99
N PRO A 98 -22.59 -3.44 9.91
CA PRO A 98 -21.65 -2.37 9.58
C PRO A 98 -22.36 -1.10 9.12
N VAL A 99 -21.82 0.07 9.51
CA VAL A 99 -22.27 1.38 9.03
C VAL A 99 -22.27 1.41 7.50
N ASP A 100 -23.32 1.97 6.88
CA ASP A 100 -23.42 2.09 5.43
C ASP A 100 -22.48 3.17 4.87
N LEU A 101 -21.20 2.80 4.76
CA LEU A 101 -20.12 3.65 4.25
C LEU A 101 -19.61 3.19 2.89
N ALA A 102 -20.29 2.22 2.27
CA ALA A 102 -20.02 1.79 0.91
C ALA A 102 -20.65 2.75 -0.11
N GLY A 103 -20.16 2.69 -1.34
CA GLY A 103 -20.57 3.58 -2.44
C GLY A 103 -19.41 3.78 -3.42
N SER A 104 -19.55 4.75 -4.33
CA SER A 104 -18.40 5.22 -5.09
C SER A 104 -17.31 5.76 -4.13
N PRO A 105 -16.03 5.80 -4.53
CA PRO A 105 -14.97 6.37 -3.68
C PRO A 105 -15.29 7.78 -3.17
N VAL A 106 -15.91 8.63 -4.01
CA VAL A 106 -16.33 10.00 -3.66
C VAL A 106 -17.44 9.99 -2.62
N ASP A 107 -18.43 9.12 -2.77
CA ASP A 107 -19.53 8.99 -1.79
C ASP A 107 -19.00 8.46 -0.45
N ALA A 108 -18.10 7.47 -0.49
CA ALA A 108 -17.49 6.87 0.67
C ALA A 108 -16.68 7.89 1.49
N ILE A 109 -15.93 8.78 0.82
CA ILE A 109 -15.22 9.89 1.46
C ILE A 109 -16.21 10.90 2.06
N THR A 110 -17.21 11.31 1.27
CA THR A 110 -18.21 12.31 1.69
C THR A 110 -18.98 11.86 2.94
N LYS A 111 -19.44 10.61 2.96
CA LYS A 111 -20.12 10.00 4.12
C LYS A 111 -19.27 10.08 5.38
N ARG A 112 -17.96 9.86 5.27
CA ARG A 112 -17.05 9.90 6.43
C ARG A 112 -16.75 11.33 6.90
N ARG A 113 -16.60 12.29 5.98
CA ARG A 113 -16.41 13.71 6.31
C ARG A 113 -17.57 14.30 7.10
N ASN A 114 -18.79 13.82 6.85
CA ASN A 114 -19.99 14.25 7.57
C ASN A 114 -20.04 13.76 9.03
N GLY A 115 -19.09 12.94 9.45
CA GLY A 115 -19.08 12.29 10.77
C GLY A 115 -19.87 10.99 10.78
N ILE A 116 -19.53 10.12 11.72
CA ILE A 116 -20.17 8.81 11.89
C ILE A 116 -21.09 8.87 13.11
N ASP A 117 -22.34 8.44 12.95
CA ASP A 117 -23.28 8.35 14.07
C ASP A 117 -22.90 7.18 15.00
N THR A 118 -22.48 7.51 16.21
CA THR A 118 -22.09 6.56 17.27
C THR A 118 -23.23 6.26 18.24
N SER A 119 -24.44 6.79 18.01
CA SER A 119 -25.60 6.61 18.89
C SER A 119 -25.94 5.14 19.14
N GLY A 120 -25.69 4.27 18.15
CA GLY A 120 -25.87 2.82 18.24
C GLY A 120 -24.90 2.08 19.16
N ALA A 121 -23.87 2.75 19.71
CA ALA A 121 -22.99 2.18 20.73
C ALA A 121 -23.48 2.48 22.16
N PRO A 122 -23.31 1.54 23.11
CA PRO A 122 -23.67 1.76 24.51
C PRO A 122 -22.74 2.78 25.18
N GLU A 123 -23.27 3.58 26.12
CA GLU A 123 -22.42 4.27 27.08
C GLU A 123 -21.76 3.23 28.01
N PRO A 124 -20.46 3.37 28.35
CA PRO A 124 -19.62 4.55 28.17
C PRO A 124 -18.75 4.51 26.88
N LEU A 125 -18.93 3.51 26.02
CA LEU A 125 -18.08 3.26 24.84
C LEU A 125 -18.26 4.34 23.76
N ARG A 126 -19.44 4.94 23.66
CA ARG A 126 -19.74 6.02 22.71
C ARG A 126 -18.72 7.15 22.77
N SER A 127 -18.42 7.65 23.97
CA SER A 127 -17.45 8.74 24.18
C SER A 127 -16.04 8.44 23.63
N VAL A 128 -15.64 7.17 23.63
CA VAL A 128 -14.36 6.73 23.07
C VAL A 128 -14.46 6.64 21.55
N LEU A 129 -15.56 6.10 21.02
CA LEU A 129 -15.79 6.01 19.58
C LEU A 129 -15.86 7.38 18.91
N ASP A 130 -16.47 8.38 19.54
CA ASP A 130 -16.53 9.76 19.02
C ASP A 130 -15.14 10.35 18.75
N ARG A 131 -14.18 10.04 19.63
CA ARG A 131 -12.78 10.49 19.50
C ARG A 131 -11.98 9.65 18.50
N MET A 132 -12.35 8.38 18.31
CA MET A 132 -11.71 7.49 17.32
C MET A 132 -12.24 7.72 15.90
N LEU A 133 -13.49 8.19 15.74
CA LEU A 133 -14.18 8.37 14.45
C LEU A 133 -14.16 9.82 13.94
N VAL A 134 -13.30 10.68 14.52
CA VAL A 134 -13.05 12.02 13.99
C VAL A 134 -12.49 11.92 12.56
N PRO A 135 -13.10 12.58 11.55
CA PRO A 135 -12.68 12.39 10.16
C PRO A 135 -11.25 12.85 9.90
N ASP A 136 -10.85 14.02 10.41
CA ASP A 136 -9.50 14.55 10.28
C ASP A 136 -8.52 13.80 11.20
N PRO A 137 -7.52 13.08 10.64
CA PRO A 137 -6.46 12.45 11.41
C PRO A 137 -5.75 13.32 12.44
N ALA A 138 -5.61 14.63 12.17
CA ALA A 138 -4.90 15.55 13.06
C ALA A 138 -5.69 15.85 14.35
N GLN A 139 -7.00 15.62 14.34
CA GLN A 139 -7.91 15.83 15.47
C GLN A 139 -8.38 14.49 16.10
N ARG A 140 -8.04 13.37 15.48
CA ARG A 140 -8.38 12.01 15.91
C ARG A 140 -7.39 11.51 16.95
N MET A 141 -7.83 10.59 17.81
CA MET A 141 -6.91 9.82 18.66
C MET A 141 -5.77 9.23 17.83
N ARG A 142 -4.54 9.50 18.26
CA ARG A 142 -3.39 9.38 17.38
C ARG A 142 -2.73 8.00 17.45
N SER A 143 -2.98 7.28 18.54
CA SER A 143 -2.31 6.02 18.88
C SER A 143 -3.25 5.00 19.55
N MET A 144 -2.89 3.72 19.47
CA MET A 144 -3.59 2.66 20.22
C MET A 144 -3.35 2.78 21.73
N ASP A 145 -2.29 3.45 22.18
CA ASP A 145 -2.08 3.77 23.59
C ASP A 145 -3.20 4.64 24.15
N GLU A 146 -3.54 5.72 23.46
CA GLU A 146 -4.66 6.58 23.83
C GLU A 146 -5.98 5.79 23.87
N VAL A 147 -6.19 4.90 22.90
CA VAL A 147 -7.39 4.05 22.84
C VAL A 147 -7.45 3.12 24.05
N ILE A 148 -6.35 2.45 24.38
CA ILE A 148 -6.27 1.57 25.54
C ILE A 148 -6.49 2.35 26.83
N ALA A 149 -5.86 3.51 26.99
CA ALA A 149 -6.02 4.36 28.16
C ALA A 149 -7.47 4.83 28.32
N ALA A 150 -8.12 5.26 27.23
CA ALA A 150 -9.52 5.65 27.25
C ALA A 150 -10.44 4.46 27.60
N LEU A 151 -10.18 3.28 27.05
CA LEU A 151 -10.92 2.06 27.38
C LEU A 151 -10.72 1.59 28.83
N ASP A 152 -9.52 1.77 29.39
CA ASP A 152 -9.20 1.38 30.76
C ASP A 152 -9.84 2.32 31.80
N GLN A 153 -10.12 3.57 31.41
CA GLN A 153 -10.89 4.52 32.20
C GLN A 153 -12.40 4.22 32.18
N LEU A 154 -12.88 3.42 31.22
CA LEU A 154 -14.26 2.93 31.25
C LEU A 154 -14.33 1.89 32.38
N ALA A 155 -15.02 2.25 33.46
CA ALA A 155 -15.35 1.31 34.54
C ALA A 155 -16.32 0.24 34.00
N LEU A 156 -15.81 -0.73 33.25
CA LEU A 156 -16.56 -1.91 32.88
C LEU A 156 -16.74 -2.75 34.15
N PRO A 157 -17.96 -3.16 34.53
CA PRO A 157 -18.16 -4.04 35.66
C PRO A 157 -17.34 -5.31 35.43
N GLN A 158 -16.27 -5.45 36.20
CA GLN A 158 -15.47 -6.67 36.26
C GLN A 158 -16.45 -7.77 36.65
N GLY A 159 -16.65 -8.76 35.78
CA GLY A 159 -17.41 -9.97 36.08
C GLY A 159 -16.72 -10.77 37.19
N GLY A 160 -16.89 -10.33 38.43
CA GLY A 160 -16.39 -10.97 39.64
C GLY A 160 -17.35 -12.05 40.09
N GLY A 161 -16.92 -13.30 39.97
CA GLY A 161 -17.65 -14.47 40.46
C GLY A 161 -16.73 -15.48 41.14
N LYS A 162 -16.05 -15.07 42.21
CA LYS A 162 -15.67 -16.01 43.29
C LYS A 162 -16.79 -15.98 44.33
N GLY A 163 -17.51 -17.09 44.46
CA GLY A 163 -18.52 -17.29 45.49
C GLY A 163 -19.20 -18.63 45.29
N GLY A 164 -18.68 -19.67 45.95
CA GLY A 164 -19.37 -20.95 46.02
C GLY A 164 -20.66 -20.80 46.81
N HIS A 165 -21.69 -21.56 46.46
CA HIS A 165 -22.74 -21.95 47.38
C HIS A 165 -23.29 -23.34 47.03
N LYS A 166 -23.41 -24.14 48.10
CA LYS A 166 -24.02 -25.45 48.17
C LYS A 166 -25.53 -25.36 47.93
N GLY A 167 -26.11 -26.45 47.41
CA GLY A 167 -27.45 -26.95 47.76
C GLY A 167 -28.65 -26.25 47.11
N GLY A 168 -29.41 -27.00 46.30
CA GLY A 168 -30.72 -26.60 45.73
C GLY A 168 -31.87 -26.58 46.78
N PRO A 169 -33.17 -26.67 46.38
CA PRO A 169 -33.69 -27.25 45.13
C PRO A 169 -34.68 -26.39 44.30
N ASP A 170 -34.59 -26.64 43.00
CA ASP A 170 -35.61 -26.80 41.94
C ASP A 170 -37.02 -26.19 42.05
N ALA A 171 -37.39 -25.41 41.02
CA ALA A 171 -38.73 -25.41 40.43
C ALA A 171 -38.71 -24.90 38.98
N GLY A 172 -38.54 -25.83 38.03
CA GLY A 172 -39.43 -25.93 36.85
C GLY A 172 -39.23 -24.99 35.66
N GLN A 173 -38.49 -25.47 34.65
CA GLN A 173 -38.70 -25.06 33.25
C GLN A 173 -38.64 -26.28 32.30
N LYS A 174 -39.67 -26.43 31.48
CA LYS A 174 -39.81 -27.49 30.46
C LYS A 174 -38.85 -27.23 29.28
N PRO A 175 -38.27 -28.28 28.66
CA PRO A 175 -37.24 -28.16 27.65
C PRO A 175 -37.79 -28.06 26.22
N VAL A 176 -37.14 -27.25 25.37
CA VAL A 176 -37.24 -27.36 23.90
C VAL A 176 -36.07 -28.23 23.41
N ALA A 177 -36.41 -29.16 22.52
CA ALA A 177 -35.64 -30.34 22.16
C ALA A 177 -34.42 -30.07 21.25
N LYS A 178 -33.38 -30.90 21.46
CA LYS A 178 -32.20 -31.07 20.61
C LYS A 178 -32.56 -31.85 19.34
N ALA A 179 -32.12 -31.38 18.18
CA ALA A 179 -32.03 -32.20 16.97
C ALA A 179 -30.59 -32.76 16.83
N LYS A 180 -30.52 -34.05 16.54
CA LYS A 180 -29.32 -34.91 16.52
C LYS A 180 -28.41 -34.66 15.32
N ALA A 181 -27.12 -34.83 15.55
CA ALA A 181 -26.12 -35.13 14.54
C ALA A 181 -26.37 -36.52 13.91
N ALA A 182 -26.34 -36.59 12.58
CA ALA A 182 -26.32 -37.83 11.83
C ALA A 182 -24.92 -38.05 11.24
N THR A 183 -24.32 -39.18 11.60
CA THR A 183 -23.14 -39.79 10.98
C THR A 183 -23.46 -40.27 9.56
N ALA A 184 -22.63 -39.91 8.58
CA ALA A 184 -22.55 -40.61 7.30
C ALA A 184 -21.07 -40.73 6.89
N GLY A 185 -20.56 -41.97 6.94
CA GLY A 185 -19.29 -42.35 6.32
C GLY A 185 -19.50 -42.66 4.84
N GLY A 186 -18.60 -42.15 4.00
CA GLY A 186 -18.56 -42.44 2.57
C GLY A 186 -17.12 -42.34 2.06
N LYS A 187 -16.57 -43.49 1.63
CA LYS A 187 -15.22 -43.67 1.10
C LYS A 187 -15.06 -42.97 -0.26
N ILE A 188 -13.92 -42.30 -0.46
CA ILE A 188 -13.48 -41.78 -1.78
C ILE A 188 -12.57 -42.83 -2.44
N PRO A 189 -12.82 -43.27 -3.69
CA PRO A 189 -11.82 -43.96 -4.49
C PRO A 189 -11.15 -43.00 -5.50
N PRO A 190 -9.89 -43.25 -5.91
CA PRO A 190 -9.12 -42.36 -6.78
C PRO A 190 -9.40 -42.67 -8.26
N ARG A 191 -9.25 -41.66 -9.15
CA ARG A 191 -9.19 -41.89 -10.60
C ARG A 191 -7.85 -41.46 -11.17
N ASN A 192 -7.22 -42.44 -11.79
CA ASN A 192 -5.99 -42.34 -12.54
C ASN A 192 -6.18 -41.66 -13.90
N VAL A 193 -5.09 -41.04 -14.33
CA VAL A 193 -4.78 -40.50 -15.65
C VAL A 193 -4.78 -41.61 -16.72
N LEU A 194 -5.23 -41.31 -17.94
CA LEU A 194 -4.63 -41.88 -19.15
C LEU A 194 -4.81 -40.98 -20.38
N ILE A 195 -3.72 -40.90 -21.14
CA ILE A 195 -3.49 -40.21 -22.41
C ILE A 195 -4.19 -40.96 -23.56
N GLY A 196 -4.65 -40.25 -24.60
CA GLY A 196 -5.11 -40.88 -25.84
C GLY A 196 -5.37 -39.88 -26.98
N SER A 197 -4.47 -39.90 -27.96
CA SER A 197 -4.45 -39.22 -29.26
C SER A 197 -5.52 -39.68 -30.26
N GLY A 198 -5.93 -38.81 -31.20
CA GLY A 198 -6.17 -39.25 -32.60
C GLY A 198 -7.37 -38.67 -33.40
N VAL A 199 -7.04 -37.86 -34.42
CA VAL A 199 -7.50 -37.87 -35.84
C VAL A 199 -8.95 -37.45 -36.23
N ALA A 200 -9.00 -36.26 -36.87
CA ALA A 200 -9.56 -35.83 -38.18
C ALA A 200 -10.87 -36.37 -38.83
N ALA A 201 -11.42 -35.45 -39.68
CA ALA A 201 -12.44 -35.54 -40.74
C ALA A 201 -13.84 -35.07 -40.30
N GLY A 202 -14.54 -34.10 -40.94
CA GLY A 202 -14.43 -33.52 -42.27
C GLY A 202 -15.75 -33.74 -43.01
N VAL A 203 -16.63 -32.74 -43.13
CA VAL A 203 -17.67 -32.65 -44.18
C VAL A 203 -18.01 -31.17 -44.43
N ALA A 204 -17.87 -30.77 -45.69
CA ALA A 204 -18.33 -29.51 -46.26
C ALA A 204 -19.61 -29.72 -47.10
N LEU A 205 -20.24 -28.60 -47.49
CA LEU A 205 -21.21 -28.37 -48.60
C LEU A 205 -22.70 -28.22 -48.21
N LEU A 206 -23.27 -27.03 -48.49
CA LEU A 206 -24.10 -26.70 -49.69
C LEU A 206 -24.63 -25.24 -49.56
N ALA A 207 -24.25 -24.32 -50.47
CA ALA A 207 -25.05 -23.76 -51.60
C ALA A 207 -26.28 -22.92 -51.15
N GLY A 208 -26.56 -21.68 -51.60
CA GLY A 208 -26.17 -20.94 -52.81
C GLY A 208 -27.37 -20.79 -53.76
N ALA A 209 -28.06 -19.64 -53.76
CA ALA A 209 -28.88 -19.03 -54.82
C ALA A 209 -29.53 -17.72 -54.28
N GLY A 210 -29.54 -16.53 -54.89
CA GLY A 210 -29.31 -16.14 -56.28
C GLY A 210 -30.62 -15.94 -57.04
N PHE A 211 -31.21 -14.73 -57.00
CA PHE A 211 -32.21 -14.31 -57.99
C PHE A 211 -32.01 -12.85 -58.39
N ILE A 212 -32.06 -12.61 -59.70
CA ILE A 212 -31.76 -11.36 -60.43
C ILE A 212 -33.04 -10.78 -61.06
N ALA A 213 -33.02 -9.45 -61.26
CA ALA A 213 -33.82 -8.59 -62.16
C ALA A 213 -35.21 -8.15 -61.64
N PHE A 214 -35.61 -6.87 -61.72
CA PHE A 214 -35.47 -5.91 -62.83
C PHE A 214 -35.18 -4.46 -62.35
N GLY A 215 -34.52 -3.67 -63.20
CA GLY A 215 -34.12 -2.30 -62.92
C GLY A 215 -35.18 -1.22 -63.18
N GLY A 216 -34.98 -0.06 -62.54
CA GLY A 216 -35.68 1.18 -62.79
C GLY A 216 -34.93 2.33 -62.12
N LYS A 217 -34.48 3.31 -62.92
CA LYS A 217 -33.74 4.50 -62.51
C LYS A 217 -34.53 5.32 -61.49
N SER A 218 -33.89 5.70 -60.37
CA SER A 218 -34.01 7.00 -59.70
C SER A 218 -33.00 7.06 -58.55
N ALA A 219 -32.16 8.09 -58.54
CA ALA A 219 -31.19 8.34 -57.47
C ALA A 219 -31.90 8.77 -56.17
N PRO A 220 -31.43 8.29 -55.01
CA PRO A 220 -31.59 9.01 -53.76
C PRO A 220 -30.22 9.54 -53.31
N SER A 221 -30.15 10.86 -53.08
CA SER A 221 -29.09 11.50 -52.31
C SER A 221 -28.99 10.82 -50.95
N GLN A 222 -27.96 10.00 -50.75
CA GLN A 222 -27.55 9.58 -49.42
C GLN A 222 -26.48 10.55 -48.96
N SER A 223 -26.84 11.38 -47.99
CA SER A 223 -25.91 12.14 -47.17
C SER A 223 -24.88 11.18 -46.60
N THR A 224 -23.67 11.18 -47.16
CA THR A 224 -22.49 10.67 -46.47
C THR A 224 -22.25 11.59 -45.28
N THR A 225 -22.86 11.27 -44.14
CA THR A 225 -22.24 11.59 -42.86
C THR A 225 -20.96 10.78 -42.83
N THR A 226 -19.86 11.42 -43.22
CA THR A 226 -18.51 10.93 -42.95
C THR A 226 -18.45 10.70 -41.44
N ALA A 227 -18.56 9.45 -41.01
CA ALA A 227 -18.22 9.07 -39.65
C ALA A 227 -16.78 9.55 -39.43
N LEU A 228 -16.60 10.46 -38.47
CA LEU A 228 -15.27 10.78 -37.97
C LEU A 228 -14.57 9.46 -37.64
N PRO A 229 -13.29 9.28 -38.05
CA PRO A 229 -12.54 8.11 -37.64
C PRO A 229 -12.61 8.02 -36.11
N ALA A 230 -13.04 6.85 -35.61
CA ALA A 230 -13.04 6.57 -34.18
C ALA A 230 -11.67 6.95 -33.62
N GLY A 231 -11.65 7.95 -32.74
CA GLY A 231 -10.42 8.46 -32.14
C GLY A 231 -9.62 7.29 -31.58
N LYS A 232 -8.35 7.19 -31.97
CA LYS A 232 -7.44 6.15 -31.51
C LYS A 232 -7.40 6.22 -29.97
N THR A 233 -7.99 5.24 -29.29
CA THR A 233 -7.91 5.11 -27.84
C THR A 233 -6.45 4.84 -27.46
N VAL A 234 -5.82 5.76 -26.72
CA VAL A 234 -4.44 5.61 -26.25
C VAL A 234 -4.42 4.57 -25.13
N ALA A 235 -3.51 3.60 -25.20
CA ALA A 235 -3.38 2.60 -24.16
C ALA A 235 -2.66 3.17 -22.92
N LEU A 236 -3.02 2.67 -21.73
CA LEU A 236 -2.34 3.08 -20.48
C LEU A 236 -0.84 2.76 -20.51
N GLU A 237 -0.46 1.66 -21.16
CA GLU A 237 0.94 1.27 -21.31
C GLU A 237 1.75 2.27 -22.13
N ASP A 238 1.17 2.80 -23.23
CA ASP A 238 1.82 3.85 -24.04
C ASP A 238 2.06 5.13 -23.20
N VAL A 239 1.08 5.49 -22.37
CA VAL A 239 1.19 6.63 -21.44
C VAL A 239 2.28 6.37 -20.40
N GLN A 240 2.32 5.19 -19.80
CA GLN A 240 3.35 4.80 -18.83
C GLN A 240 4.76 4.84 -19.44
N GLN A 241 4.92 4.33 -20.67
CA GLN A 241 6.20 4.39 -21.38
C GLN A 241 6.62 5.83 -21.68
N ALA A 242 5.70 6.70 -22.09
CA ALA A 242 6.00 8.11 -22.34
C ALA A 242 6.45 8.84 -21.06
N ILE A 243 5.81 8.55 -19.92
CA ILE A 243 6.20 9.06 -18.60
C ILE A 243 7.61 8.58 -18.24
N LEU A 244 7.88 7.28 -18.33
CA LEU A 244 9.20 6.72 -18.00
C LEU A 244 10.31 7.29 -18.89
N ALA A 245 10.01 7.56 -20.16
CA ALA A 245 10.95 8.18 -21.10
C ALA A 245 11.21 9.67 -20.81
N SER A 246 10.29 10.37 -20.14
CA SER A 246 10.45 11.80 -19.84
C SER A 246 11.28 12.06 -18.59
N LEU A 247 11.14 11.24 -17.54
CA LEU A 247 11.78 11.45 -16.24
C LEU A 247 13.32 11.63 -16.29
N PRO A 248 14.09 10.93 -17.14
CA PRO A 248 15.53 11.17 -17.28
C PRO A 248 15.92 12.57 -17.74
N ASN A 249 14.99 13.36 -18.27
CA ASN A 249 15.28 14.72 -18.77
C ASN A 249 15.13 15.81 -17.69
N VAL A 250 14.71 15.48 -16.46
CA VAL A 250 14.67 16.42 -15.33
C VAL A 250 15.80 16.12 -14.36
N ALA A 251 16.85 16.94 -14.39
CA ALA A 251 18.00 16.79 -13.52
C ALA A 251 17.60 16.87 -12.03
N CYS A 252 18.39 16.22 -11.16
CA CYS A 252 18.20 16.27 -9.72
C CYS A 252 16.77 15.93 -9.28
N SER A 253 16.24 14.84 -9.84
CA SER A 253 14.91 14.34 -9.51
C SER A 253 14.90 12.83 -9.37
N TRP A 254 14.05 12.36 -8.46
CA TRP A 254 13.67 10.97 -8.31
C TRP A 254 12.17 10.93 -8.00
N VAL A 255 11.37 10.85 -9.06
CA VAL A 255 9.92 10.90 -8.99
C VAL A 255 9.34 9.65 -9.62
N ASP A 256 8.46 8.98 -8.89
CA ASP A 256 7.57 7.94 -9.41
C ASP A 256 6.25 8.59 -9.82
N VAL A 257 5.77 8.27 -11.02
CA VAL A 257 4.53 8.83 -11.55
C VAL A 257 3.58 7.70 -11.89
N ALA A 258 2.44 7.69 -11.22
CA ALA A 258 1.33 6.79 -11.53
C ALA A 258 0.39 7.46 -12.55
N ALA A 259 0.02 6.72 -13.58
CA ALA A 259 -1.04 7.09 -14.51
C ALA A 259 -2.26 6.18 -14.34
N ARG A 260 -3.47 6.73 -14.42
CA ARG A 260 -4.72 5.98 -14.35
C ARG A 260 -5.72 6.50 -15.37
N VAL A 261 -6.59 5.63 -15.86
CA VAL A 261 -7.70 6.03 -16.74
C VAL A 261 -8.79 6.66 -15.88
N ASP A 262 -9.23 7.85 -16.26
CA ASP A 262 -10.24 8.63 -15.54
C ASP A 262 -11.10 9.41 -16.55
N GLY A 263 -12.43 9.28 -16.48
CA GLY A 263 -13.37 10.09 -17.27
C GLY A 263 -13.13 10.14 -18.79
N GLY A 264 -12.58 9.08 -19.40
CA GLY A 264 -12.23 9.05 -20.83
C GLY A 264 -10.90 9.76 -21.18
N GLY A 265 -10.08 10.04 -20.18
CA GLY A 265 -8.71 10.51 -20.29
C GLY A 265 -7.83 9.85 -19.22
N PHE A 266 -6.78 10.56 -18.79
CA PHE A 266 -5.81 10.09 -17.81
C PHE A 266 -5.62 11.08 -16.67
N SER A 267 -5.53 10.55 -15.45
CA SER A 267 -5.05 11.26 -14.27
C SER A 267 -3.63 10.83 -13.94
N LEU A 268 -2.82 11.79 -13.50
CA LEU A 268 -1.42 11.58 -13.12
C LEU A 268 -1.21 11.93 -11.64
N ALA A 269 -0.46 11.10 -10.93
CA ALA A 269 -0.02 11.38 -9.57
C ALA A 269 1.50 11.16 -9.46
N GLY A 270 2.24 12.21 -9.09
CA GLY A 270 3.68 12.17 -8.89
C GLY A 270 4.07 12.19 -7.42
N GLU A 271 4.99 11.32 -7.02
CA GLU A 271 5.56 11.26 -5.68
C GLU A 271 7.08 11.11 -5.72
N GLY A 272 7.78 11.78 -4.83
CA GLY A 272 9.23 11.68 -4.71
C GLY A 272 9.89 13.02 -4.42
N VAL A 273 11.09 13.23 -4.95
CA VAL A 273 11.88 14.44 -4.71
C VAL A 273 12.37 15.06 -6.00
N SER A 274 12.45 16.40 -6.04
CA SER A 274 13.05 17.14 -7.15
C SER A 274 13.54 18.49 -6.68
N SER A 275 14.66 18.98 -7.23
CA SER A 275 15.03 20.39 -7.04
C SER A 275 14.13 21.35 -7.83
N GLN A 276 13.39 20.84 -8.83
CA GLN A 276 12.46 21.60 -9.65
C GLN A 276 11.12 20.83 -9.83
N PRO A 277 10.27 20.73 -8.79
CA PRO A 277 9.01 19.97 -8.87
C PRO A 277 8.09 20.40 -10.03
N ALA A 278 7.97 21.70 -10.28
CA ALA A 278 7.15 22.22 -11.38
C ALA A 278 7.68 21.81 -12.76
N GLN A 279 9.00 21.64 -12.92
CA GLN A 279 9.60 21.16 -14.17
C GLN A 279 9.32 19.67 -14.39
N VAL A 280 9.25 18.88 -13.31
CA VAL A 280 8.85 17.47 -13.40
C VAL A 280 7.42 17.36 -13.90
N GLU A 281 6.49 18.09 -13.29
CA GLU A 281 5.09 18.07 -13.69
C GLU A 281 4.92 18.49 -15.15
N SER A 282 5.54 19.60 -15.57
CA SER A 282 5.40 20.08 -16.95
C SER A 282 5.97 19.11 -17.99
N GLN A 283 7.15 18.53 -17.75
CA GLN A 283 7.73 17.55 -18.68
C GLN A 283 6.89 16.28 -18.81
N VAL A 284 6.42 15.75 -17.68
CA VAL A 284 5.59 14.54 -17.67
C VAL A 284 4.27 14.82 -18.39
N TYR A 285 3.66 15.97 -18.11
CA TYR A 285 2.44 16.40 -18.77
C TYR A 285 2.62 16.53 -20.29
N ASP A 286 3.71 17.16 -20.75
CA ASP A 286 4.02 17.30 -22.17
C ASP A 286 4.25 15.95 -22.84
N ALA A 287 4.97 15.03 -22.20
CA ALA A 287 5.22 13.68 -22.70
C ALA A 287 3.92 12.88 -22.87
N VAL A 288 3.01 12.94 -21.89
CA VAL A 288 1.70 12.29 -21.99
C VAL A 288 0.86 12.92 -23.10
N ARG A 289 0.87 14.24 -23.25
CA ARG A 289 0.13 14.90 -24.35
C ARG A 289 0.63 14.52 -25.73
N GLN A 290 1.93 14.27 -25.89
CA GLN A 290 2.51 13.82 -27.16
C GLN A 290 2.02 12.43 -27.61
N THR A 291 1.53 11.59 -26.67
CA THR A 291 0.88 10.31 -27.02
C THR A 291 -0.50 10.48 -27.66
N GLY A 292 -1.08 11.69 -27.60
CA GLY A 292 -2.48 11.97 -27.95
C GLY A 292 -3.47 11.70 -26.82
N ALA A 293 -2.99 11.33 -25.62
CA ALA A 293 -3.82 11.14 -24.44
C ALA A 293 -4.46 12.45 -23.97
N LYS A 294 -5.75 12.38 -23.61
CA LYS A 294 -6.44 13.47 -22.93
C LYS A 294 -6.12 13.42 -21.44
N MET A 295 -5.69 14.54 -20.88
CA MET A 295 -5.45 14.68 -19.43
C MET A 295 -6.72 15.16 -18.71
N THR A 296 -7.09 14.52 -17.60
CA THR A 296 -8.21 14.94 -16.73
C THR A 296 -7.73 15.68 -15.49
N SER A 297 -6.66 15.21 -14.85
CA SER A 297 -6.07 15.83 -13.66
C SER A 297 -4.60 15.47 -13.49
N SER A 298 -3.85 16.32 -12.78
CA SER A 298 -2.50 16.03 -12.31
C SER A 298 -2.38 16.42 -10.84
N ASP A 299 -1.71 15.59 -10.04
CA ASP A 299 -1.34 15.89 -8.66
C ASP A 299 0.13 15.53 -8.42
N PHE A 300 0.97 16.57 -8.39
CA PHE A 300 2.39 16.46 -8.05
C PHE A 300 2.70 17.09 -6.69
N SER A 301 1.69 17.32 -5.85
CA SER A 301 1.87 17.92 -4.52
C SER A 301 2.77 17.09 -3.59
N LYS A 302 2.93 15.79 -3.89
CA LYS A 302 3.83 14.86 -3.20
C LYS A 302 5.24 14.81 -3.79
N VAL A 303 5.54 15.59 -4.84
CA VAL A 303 6.92 15.81 -5.29
C VAL A 303 7.53 16.93 -4.46
N ALA A 304 8.36 16.54 -3.52
CA ALA A 304 8.91 17.47 -2.58
C ALA A 304 10.14 18.21 -3.12
N PRO A 305 10.28 19.50 -2.80
CA PRO A 305 11.49 20.24 -3.11
C PRO A 305 12.66 19.72 -2.27
N ILE A 306 13.80 19.51 -2.93
CA ILE A 306 15.09 19.21 -2.31
C ILE A 306 16.13 20.25 -2.69
N ASP A 307 17.16 20.38 -1.85
CA ASP A 307 18.28 21.29 -2.07
C ASP A 307 19.26 20.76 -3.14
N ALA A 308 20.06 21.66 -3.71
CA ALA A 308 21.09 21.31 -4.69
C ALA A 308 22.14 20.32 -4.15
N SER A 309 22.32 20.24 -2.83
CA SER A 309 23.20 19.27 -2.16
C SER A 309 22.73 17.81 -2.23
N TYR A 310 21.70 17.46 -3.01
CA TYR A 310 21.36 16.07 -3.34
C TYR A 310 21.64 15.72 -4.81
N CYS A 311 21.89 16.73 -5.65
CA CYS A 311 21.80 16.59 -7.10
C CYS A 311 22.88 15.67 -7.68
N SER A 312 24.12 15.75 -7.19
CA SER A 312 25.21 14.93 -7.72
C SER A 312 24.95 13.44 -7.52
N THR A 313 24.51 13.05 -6.32
CA THR A 313 24.18 11.67 -5.97
C THR A 313 22.95 11.20 -6.73
N LEU A 314 21.89 12.02 -6.77
CA LEU A 314 20.66 11.70 -7.50
C LEU A 314 20.89 11.51 -8.99
N ASP A 315 21.64 12.41 -9.64
CA ASP A 315 21.91 12.32 -11.06
C ASP A 315 22.72 11.07 -11.42
N ALA A 316 23.66 10.67 -10.56
CA ALA A 316 24.43 9.46 -10.75
C ALA A 316 23.56 8.19 -10.63
N LEU A 317 22.75 8.10 -9.57
CA LEU A 317 21.86 6.96 -9.34
C LEU A 317 20.75 6.88 -10.41
N ARG A 318 20.28 8.03 -10.91
CA ARG A 318 19.27 8.11 -11.97
C ARG A 318 19.75 7.46 -13.28
N GLY A 319 21.05 7.53 -13.58
CA GLY A 319 21.63 6.85 -14.75
C GLY A 319 21.49 5.33 -14.73
N VAL A 320 21.18 4.75 -13.56
CA VAL A 320 20.99 3.32 -13.36
C VAL A 320 19.63 3.01 -12.73
N ARG A 321 18.66 3.92 -12.82
CA ARG A 321 17.33 3.73 -12.22
C ARG A 321 16.66 2.46 -12.76
N ASP A 322 16.10 1.65 -11.87
CA ASP A 322 15.21 0.56 -12.28
C ASP A 322 13.90 1.14 -12.81
N THR A 323 13.56 0.80 -14.05
CA THR A 323 12.32 1.19 -14.71
C THR A 323 11.22 0.12 -14.58
N GLY A 324 11.52 -0.98 -13.88
CA GLY A 324 10.55 -2.02 -13.55
C GLY A 324 9.62 -1.65 -12.39
N ALA A 325 8.98 -2.67 -11.80
CA ALA A 325 8.13 -2.49 -10.62
C ALA A 325 8.93 -1.88 -9.46
N SER A 326 8.28 -0.98 -8.69
CA SER A 326 8.91 -0.37 -7.52
C SER A 326 9.36 -1.43 -6.54
N ARG A 327 10.65 -1.43 -6.21
CA ARG A 327 11.28 -2.39 -5.30
C ARG A 327 11.35 -1.90 -3.87
N LEU A 328 11.17 -0.59 -3.64
CA LEU A 328 11.26 0.03 -2.34
C LEU A 328 10.03 0.88 -2.08
N MET A 329 9.49 0.77 -0.87
CA MET A 329 8.37 1.59 -0.43
C MET A 329 8.52 1.96 1.03
N ALA A 330 8.65 3.25 1.32
CA ALA A 330 8.55 3.73 2.70
C ALA A 330 7.11 3.54 3.19
N SER A 331 6.94 3.08 4.42
CA SER A 331 5.60 2.86 4.98
C SER A 331 4.84 4.17 5.18
N GLN A 332 5.55 5.28 5.33
CA GLN A 332 4.98 6.62 5.40
C GLN A 332 5.98 7.65 4.83
N PRO A 333 5.50 8.76 4.25
CA PRO A 333 6.36 9.78 3.64
C PRO A 333 7.04 10.68 4.66
N ARG A 334 6.58 10.66 5.92
CA ARG A 334 6.98 11.60 6.97
C ARG A 334 7.16 10.88 8.30
N TYR A 335 8.26 11.17 9.00
CA TYR A 335 8.60 10.63 10.30
C TYR A 335 8.89 11.76 11.28
N GLU A 336 8.16 11.78 12.39
CA GLU A 336 8.40 12.71 13.49
C GLU A 336 9.62 12.25 14.30
N LEU A 337 10.52 13.19 14.57
CA LEU A 337 11.66 12.94 15.42
C LEU A 337 11.21 12.91 16.89
N ALA A 338 11.56 11.84 17.59
CA ALA A 338 11.25 11.65 18.98
C ALA A 338 12.44 11.01 19.71
N LYS A 339 12.45 11.11 21.04
CA LYS A 339 13.43 10.41 21.85
C LYS A 339 13.18 8.90 21.74
N LEU A 340 14.11 8.16 21.16
CA LEU A 340 14.00 6.72 21.00
C LEU A 340 14.08 6.05 22.38
N SER A 341 13.13 5.16 22.68
CA SER A 341 13.01 4.50 23.98
C SER A 341 13.91 3.28 24.14
N ASP A 342 14.33 2.69 23.02
CA ASP A 342 15.01 1.41 22.90
C ASP A 342 15.92 1.41 21.66
N GLY A 343 16.61 0.29 21.41
CA GLY A 343 17.48 0.13 20.25
C GLY A 343 18.88 0.74 20.40
N LYS A 344 19.60 0.83 19.28
CA LYS A 344 21.01 1.29 19.25
C LYS A 344 21.14 2.76 19.66
N TYR A 345 20.09 3.53 19.43
CA TYR A 345 20.05 4.97 19.67
C TYR A 345 19.12 5.36 20.82
N ALA A 346 18.84 4.43 21.74
CA ALA A 346 18.02 4.68 22.92
C ALA A 346 18.50 5.95 23.67
N GLY A 347 17.56 6.83 23.99
CA GLY A 347 17.81 8.11 24.63
C GLY A 347 18.18 9.26 23.70
N GLN A 348 18.39 9.01 22.41
CA GLN A 348 18.69 10.03 21.41
C GLN A 348 17.44 10.43 20.62
N VAL A 349 17.43 11.64 20.06
CA VAL A 349 16.36 12.10 19.17
C VAL A 349 16.58 11.48 17.79
N GLY A 350 15.57 10.80 17.29
CA GLY A 350 15.61 10.07 16.05
C GLY A 350 14.23 9.57 15.63
N ALA A 351 14.19 8.69 14.64
CA ALA A 351 12.96 8.04 14.23
C ALA A 351 13.22 6.61 13.78
N LYS A 352 12.20 5.75 13.92
CA LYS A 352 12.19 4.40 13.35
C LYS A 352 11.54 4.48 11.97
N VAL A 353 12.34 4.30 10.93
CA VAL A 353 11.89 4.23 9.54
C VAL A 353 11.55 2.80 9.19
N VAL A 354 10.38 2.59 8.61
CA VAL A 354 9.95 1.27 8.13
C VAL A 354 9.85 1.32 6.61
N THR A 355 10.64 0.50 5.94
CA THR A 355 10.67 0.41 4.48
C THR A 355 10.49 -1.03 4.06
N ASP A 356 9.57 -1.26 3.12
CA ASP A 356 9.35 -2.56 2.50
C ASP A 356 10.19 -2.68 1.23
N ILE A 357 10.75 -3.87 1.03
CA ILE A 357 11.64 -4.22 -0.08
C ILE A 357 11.06 -5.42 -0.81
N SER A 358 10.91 -5.32 -2.13
CA SER A 358 10.67 -6.46 -3.02
C SER A 358 11.92 -6.79 -3.82
N LEU A 359 12.40 -8.02 -3.63
CA LEU A 359 13.46 -8.64 -4.40
C LEU A 359 12.90 -9.64 -5.43
N ASP A 360 11.62 -9.52 -5.77
CA ASP A 360 10.97 -10.37 -6.77
C ASP A 360 11.75 -10.31 -8.09
N GLY A 361 12.16 -11.48 -8.58
CA GLY A 361 12.95 -11.62 -9.81
C GLY A 361 14.41 -11.18 -9.71
N VAL A 362 14.88 -10.71 -8.55
CA VAL A 362 16.29 -10.37 -8.33
C VAL A 362 17.05 -11.65 -8.00
N THR A 363 17.82 -12.17 -8.94
CA THR A 363 18.65 -13.37 -8.74
C THR A 363 20.10 -13.02 -8.44
N GLU A 364 20.57 -11.87 -8.94
CA GLU A 364 21.91 -11.35 -8.74
C GLU A 364 22.09 -10.72 -7.34
N ASP A 365 23.28 -10.23 -7.04
CA ASP A 365 23.58 -9.59 -5.76
C ASP A 365 22.82 -8.26 -5.58
N PHE A 366 22.78 -7.76 -4.36
CA PHE A 366 22.25 -6.43 -4.05
C PHE A 366 22.86 -5.82 -2.80
N ALA A 367 22.75 -4.50 -2.67
CA ALA A 367 23.18 -3.73 -1.51
C ALA A 367 22.18 -2.63 -1.15
N LEU A 368 22.16 -2.26 0.13
CA LEU A 368 21.35 -1.21 0.72
C LEU A 368 22.23 -0.08 1.24
N TYR A 369 21.85 1.15 0.90
CA TYR A 369 22.51 2.37 1.32
C TYR A 369 21.50 3.38 1.84
N SER A 370 21.92 4.30 2.72
CA SER A 370 21.18 5.51 3.04
C SER A 370 21.73 6.70 2.26
N ILE A 371 20.84 7.63 1.89
CA ILE A 371 21.20 8.99 1.50
C ILE A 371 20.74 9.91 2.62
N GLU A 372 21.68 10.60 3.24
CA GLU A 372 21.41 11.60 4.26
C GLU A 372 21.55 13.03 3.71
N LYS A 373 21.22 14.01 4.56
CA LYS A 373 21.37 15.43 4.22
C LYS A 373 22.85 15.74 3.99
N SER A 374 23.18 16.28 2.81
CA SER A 374 24.53 16.65 2.30
C SER A 374 25.21 15.71 1.30
N ASN A 375 24.46 14.89 0.54
CA ASN A 375 24.98 13.86 -0.38
C ASN A 375 25.72 12.71 0.31
N GLU A 376 25.70 12.61 1.63
CA GLU A 376 26.37 11.53 2.34
C GLU A 376 25.61 10.22 2.05
N VAL A 377 26.29 9.32 1.33
CA VAL A 377 25.80 7.96 1.07
C VAL A 377 26.54 7.04 2.02
N SER A 378 25.80 6.31 2.85
CA SER A 378 26.38 5.36 3.80
C SER A 378 25.88 3.95 3.53
N GLU A 379 26.79 2.98 3.57
CA GLU A 379 26.44 1.56 3.47
C GLU A 379 25.64 1.09 4.69
N ILE A 380 24.49 0.45 4.43
CA ILE A 380 23.70 -0.24 5.46
C ILE A 380 24.01 -1.74 5.38
N ILE A 381 23.90 -2.32 4.19
CA ILE A 381 24.19 -3.73 3.91
C ILE A 381 24.83 -3.84 2.52
N GLY A 382 26.10 -4.23 2.43
CA GLY A 382 26.88 -4.21 1.18
C GLY A 382 26.71 -5.42 0.25
N SER A 383 25.97 -6.45 0.66
CA SER A 383 25.72 -7.64 -0.18
C SER A 383 24.49 -8.44 0.24
N ARG A 384 23.98 -9.27 -0.68
CA ARG A 384 22.95 -10.29 -0.42
C ARG A 384 23.38 -11.24 0.70
N GLU A 385 24.65 -11.64 0.73
CA GLU A 385 25.15 -12.54 1.77
C GLU A 385 25.02 -11.89 3.16
N GLN A 386 25.48 -10.64 3.30
CA GLN A 386 25.33 -9.88 4.54
C GLN A 386 23.86 -9.66 4.90
N PHE A 387 23.00 -9.40 3.91
CA PHE A 387 21.55 -9.25 4.12
C PHE A 387 20.93 -10.52 4.70
N MET A 388 21.19 -11.66 4.07
CA MET A 388 20.67 -12.96 4.52
C MET A 388 21.26 -13.39 5.86
N ALA A 389 22.50 -12.99 6.18
CA ALA A 389 23.08 -13.18 7.50
C ALA A 389 22.37 -12.33 8.56
N THR A 390 22.11 -11.05 8.25
CA THR A 390 21.43 -10.09 9.14
C THR A 390 19.99 -10.51 9.43
N LEU A 391 19.27 -11.00 8.41
CA LEU A 391 17.89 -11.49 8.51
C LEU A 391 17.74 -12.60 9.56
N LYS A 392 18.79 -13.39 9.82
CA LYS A 392 18.75 -14.49 10.79
C LYS A 392 18.89 -14.05 12.24
N VAL A 393 19.43 -12.85 12.48
CA VAL A 393 19.90 -12.44 13.81
C VAL A 393 19.32 -11.10 14.27
N SER A 394 18.69 -10.34 13.38
CA SER A 394 18.22 -8.98 13.64
C SER A 394 16.70 -8.88 13.54
N ASP A 395 16.07 -8.35 14.59
CA ASP A 395 14.64 -8.00 14.58
C ASP A 395 14.34 -6.77 13.70
N ALA A 396 15.38 -6.04 13.27
CA ALA A 396 15.27 -4.90 12.37
C ALA A 396 15.06 -5.32 10.91
N LEU A 397 15.24 -6.60 10.57
CA LEU A 397 15.05 -7.12 9.23
C LEU A 397 14.10 -8.31 9.26
N ILE A 398 12.91 -8.15 8.68
CA ILE A 398 11.82 -9.12 8.81
C ILE A 398 11.42 -9.61 7.43
N GLN A 399 11.36 -10.92 7.23
CA GLN A 399 10.76 -11.48 6.03
C GLN A 399 9.24 -11.51 6.17
N ILE A 400 8.54 -10.77 5.30
CA ILE A 400 7.08 -10.64 5.34
C ILE A 400 6.37 -11.50 4.29
N ALA A 401 7.06 -11.84 3.20
CA ALA A 401 6.63 -12.87 2.24
C ALA A 401 7.84 -13.46 1.51
N LYS A 402 7.61 -14.38 0.57
CA LYS A 402 8.67 -14.83 -0.35
C LYS A 402 9.22 -13.61 -1.10
N ASP A 403 10.55 -13.44 -1.05
CA ASP A 403 11.29 -12.35 -1.69
C ASP A 403 10.84 -10.93 -1.29
N LYS A 404 10.06 -10.79 -0.21
CA LYS A 404 9.62 -9.50 0.34
C LYS A 404 10.04 -9.36 1.79
N TYR A 405 10.63 -8.22 2.09
CA TYR A 405 11.26 -7.94 3.38
C TYR A 405 10.84 -6.57 3.90
N ARG A 406 10.86 -6.42 5.21
CA ARG A 406 10.65 -5.16 5.92
C ARG A 406 11.93 -4.81 6.66
N VAL A 407 12.45 -3.62 6.41
CA VAL A 407 13.61 -3.06 7.08
C VAL A 407 13.14 -1.97 8.04
N ILE A 408 13.52 -2.11 9.30
CA ILE A 408 13.31 -1.11 10.34
C ILE A 408 14.67 -0.44 10.59
N SER A 409 14.85 0.76 10.08
CA SER A 409 16.08 1.53 10.27
C SER A 409 15.89 2.56 11.37
N GLU A 410 16.81 2.62 12.33
CA GLU A 410 16.86 3.65 13.35
C GLU A 410 17.98 4.63 13.01
N GLY A 411 17.75 5.94 13.17
CA GLY A 411 18.81 6.92 12.99
C GLY A 411 18.60 8.16 13.84
N THR A 412 19.72 8.76 14.25
CA THR A 412 19.80 10.07 14.90
C THR A 412 19.79 11.14 13.82
N LEU A 413 18.58 11.48 13.38
CA LEU A 413 18.40 12.17 12.12
C LEU A 413 18.12 13.65 12.35
N LYS A 414 18.72 14.49 11.52
CA LYS A 414 18.37 15.91 11.46
C LYS A 414 17.11 16.07 10.62
N PRO A 415 16.30 17.11 10.85
CA PRO A 415 15.18 17.43 9.97
C PRO A 415 15.63 17.61 8.52
N GLY A 416 14.89 16.99 7.61
CA GLY A 416 15.25 16.95 6.20
C GLY A 416 14.79 15.69 5.48
N TRP A 417 15.14 15.62 4.20
CA TRP A 417 14.89 14.44 3.38
C TRP A 417 15.99 13.41 3.57
N SER A 418 15.61 12.14 3.50
CA SER A 418 16.52 11.02 3.45
C SER A 418 15.97 9.94 2.53
N GLY A 419 16.85 9.11 2.01
CA GLY A 419 16.48 8.04 1.09
C GLY A 419 17.08 6.71 1.49
N LEU A 420 16.33 5.62 1.34
CA LEU A 420 16.89 4.27 1.30
C LEU A 420 17.10 3.89 -0.17
N VAL A 421 18.32 3.49 -0.51
CA VAL A 421 18.72 3.08 -1.86
C VAL A 421 18.95 1.58 -1.88
N LEU A 422 18.34 0.90 -2.84
CA LEU A 422 18.61 -0.49 -3.19
C LEU A 422 19.32 -0.51 -4.53
N ILE A 423 20.50 -1.11 -4.58
CA ILE A 423 21.20 -1.38 -5.83
C ILE A 423 21.23 -2.89 -6.05
N THR A 424 20.83 -3.36 -7.23
CA THR A 424 20.84 -4.77 -7.64
C THR A 424 21.78 -4.96 -8.83
N GLY A 425 22.42 -6.12 -8.97
CA GLY A 425 23.31 -6.44 -10.09
C GLY A 425 24.41 -7.45 -9.73
N ARG A 426 25.45 -7.59 -10.56
CA ARG A 426 26.55 -8.57 -10.38
C ARG A 426 27.53 -8.29 -9.22
N GLY A 427 27.10 -7.57 -8.18
CA GLY A 427 27.92 -7.21 -7.02
C GLY A 427 28.88 -6.05 -7.30
N GLY A 428 29.92 -5.93 -6.47
CA GLY A 428 30.92 -4.86 -6.56
C GLY A 428 30.48 -3.53 -5.95
N PHE A 429 29.48 -3.55 -5.06
CA PHE A 429 28.93 -2.39 -4.36
C PHE A 429 29.90 -1.89 -3.28
N SER A 430 31.05 -1.35 -3.69
CA SER A 430 32.00 -0.76 -2.74
C SER A 430 31.45 0.56 -2.21
N ASP A 431 31.39 0.72 -0.89
CA ASP A 431 31.10 2.00 -0.21
C ASP A 431 31.86 3.19 -0.83
N LYS A 432 33.17 3.02 -1.09
CA LYS A 432 34.01 4.04 -1.76
C LYS A 432 33.49 4.55 -3.12
N LEU A 433 32.74 3.74 -3.86
CA LEU A 433 32.17 4.15 -5.16
C LEU A 433 30.96 5.08 -4.96
N LEU A 434 30.17 4.84 -3.93
CA LEU A 434 28.96 5.60 -3.64
C LEU A 434 29.26 6.85 -2.79
N SER A 435 30.24 6.77 -1.89
CA SER A 435 30.66 7.91 -1.07
C SER A 435 31.33 9.04 -1.89
N ASP A 436 31.76 8.75 -3.12
CA ASP A 436 32.45 9.68 -4.03
C ASP A 436 31.55 10.25 -5.13
N LEU A 437 30.23 10.04 -5.04
CA LEU A 437 29.27 10.56 -6.02
C LEU A 437 29.18 12.10 -6.06
N GLY A 438 29.79 12.79 -5.10
CA GLY A 438 29.94 14.25 -5.12
C GLY A 438 30.89 14.77 -6.22
N SER A 439 31.88 13.97 -6.65
CA SER A 439 32.89 14.39 -7.64
C SER A 439 32.49 14.00 -9.07
N ALA A 440 33.03 14.70 -10.09
CA ALA A 440 32.80 14.33 -11.48
C ALA A 440 33.48 12.98 -11.82
N GLU A 441 34.69 12.77 -11.33
CA GLU A 441 35.46 11.55 -11.50
C GLU A 441 34.80 10.36 -10.81
N GLY A 442 34.28 10.55 -9.60
CA GLY A 442 33.54 9.54 -8.85
C GLY A 442 32.28 9.09 -9.59
N ARG A 443 31.48 10.04 -10.11
CA ARG A 443 30.30 9.74 -10.93
C ARG A 443 30.64 9.00 -12.22
N ALA A 444 31.73 9.37 -12.89
CA ALA A 444 32.21 8.67 -14.08
C ALA A 444 32.65 7.23 -13.77
N ARG A 445 33.36 7.02 -12.65
CA ARG A 445 33.72 5.68 -12.16
C ARG A 445 32.48 4.85 -11.83
N PHE A 446 31.54 5.41 -11.08
CA PHE A 446 30.27 4.77 -10.74
C PHE A 446 29.53 4.32 -12.00
N SER A 447 29.31 5.21 -12.96
CA SER A 447 28.61 4.88 -14.21
C SER A 447 29.26 3.74 -14.97
N LYS A 448 30.59 3.74 -15.09
CA LYS A 448 31.34 2.67 -15.75
C LYS A 448 31.18 1.32 -15.05
N VAL A 449 31.33 1.29 -13.72
CA VAL A 449 31.21 0.06 -12.92
C VAL A 449 29.76 -0.45 -12.95
N ALA A 450 28.80 0.45 -12.80
CA ALA A 450 27.38 0.14 -12.81
C ALA A 450 26.95 -0.47 -14.14
N GLN A 451 27.36 0.12 -15.27
CA GLN A 451 27.09 -0.44 -16.60
C GLN A 451 27.73 -1.83 -16.77
N ALA A 452 29.00 -1.97 -16.37
CA ALA A 452 29.74 -3.22 -16.49
C ALA A 452 29.13 -4.37 -15.67
N ASN A 453 28.43 -4.06 -14.58
CA ASN A 453 27.80 -5.02 -13.68
C ASN A 453 26.27 -5.09 -13.78
N GLY A 454 25.68 -4.35 -14.74
CA GLY A 454 24.24 -4.34 -14.96
C GLY A 454 23.43 -3.77 -13.78
N TRP A 455 23.99 -2.79 -13.07
CA TRP A 455 23.36 -2.28 -11.87
C TRP A 455 22.04 -1.58 -12.15
N LYS A 456 21.09 -1.78 -11.24
CA LYS A 456 19.82 -1.07 -11.19
C LYS A 456 19.55 -0.53 -9.80
N ALA A 457 19.11 0.71 -9.70
CA ALA A 457 18.84 1.40 -8.45
C ALA A 457 17.35 1.68 -8.26
N SER A 458 16.86 1.46 -7.05
CA SER A 458 15.57 1.93 -6.55
C SER A 458 15.79 2.80 -5.32
N ILE A 459 14.96 3.82 -5.12
CA ILE A 459 15.05 4.70 -3.94
C ILE A 459 13.66 4.91 -3.35
N ALA A 460 13.53 4.72 -2.05
CA ALA A 460 12.38 5.20 -1.27
C ALA A 460 12.79 6.43 -0.48
N TRP A 461 12.00 7.52 -0.59
CA TRP A 461 12.26 8.79 0.09
C TRP A 461 11.30 9.00 1.25
N TYR A 462 11.81 9.64 2.30
CA TYR A 462 11.02 10.03 3.47
C TYR A 462 11.61 11.29 4.11
N LYS A 463 10.76 12.04 4.83
CA LYS A 463 11.14 13.29 5.48
C LYS A 463 11.10 13.17 7.00
N PHE A 464 12.18 13.57 7.65
CA PHE A 464 12.21 13.82 9.09
C PHE A 464 11.77 15.23 9.40
N VAL A 465 10.91 15.34 10.41
CA VAL A 465 10.37 16.62 10.89
C VAL A 465 10.59 16.75 12.39
N ASP A 466 10.89 17.96 12.82
CA ASP A 466 11.01 18.34 14.23
C ASP A 466 9.76 19.09 14.67
N ASP A 467 8.61 18.55 14.29
CA ASP A 467 7.33 19.05 14.77
C ASP A 467 7.04 18.27 16.05
N ILE A 468 7.70 18.65 17.15
CA ILE A 468 7.22 18.28 18.48
C ILE A 468 5.87 18.98 18.62
N PRO A 469 4.74 18.26 18.73
CA PRO A 469 3.47 18.91 19.04
C PRO A 469 3.66 19.59 20.40
N ASN A 470 3.63 20.93 20.41
CA ASN A 470 3.58 21.72 21.64
C ASN A 470 2.33 21.40 22.45
#